data_AF-A0A6P0UD84-F1
#
_entry.id   AF-A0A6P0UD84-F1
#
_cell.length_a   1.000
_cell.length_b   1.000
_cell.length_c   1.000
_cell.angle_alpha   90.00
_cell.angle_beta   90.00
_cell.angle_gamma   90.00
#
_symmetry.space_group_name_H-M   'P 1'
#
loop_
_entity.id
_entity.type
_entity.pdbx_description
1 polymer ?
#
loop_
_entity_poly.entity_id
_entity_poly.type
_entity_poly.pdbx_seq_one_letter_code
_entity_poly.pdbx_strand_id
1 'polypeptide(L)'
;MSSNNSTARRRFFLESLGLILIALSPFLYKLHDYIPEDPEATINLFGFVLDKNGFDDVSTYVWFLLSKLIPLYLFIIWFFTCKHWWYHIILIPLCMYAFQIFEVVYYYSDSVDTENVLWLLPICMVVIPFVYFIRIKLYDKYVHGIDLEAMEAELQAFKEKNNKSILPRSLDAQQDVPETEVDLSENVSKRTLSKLFREFRLSLKNLFNFM
;
A
#
# COMPACT_ATOMS: atom_id res chain seq x y z
N MET A 1 8.43 18.98 23.39
CA MET A 1 7.70 17.69 23.49
C MET A 1 6.23 17.83 23.03
N SER A 2 5.95 18.45 21.88
CA SER A 2 4.57 18.86 21.46
C SER A 2 4.22 18.59 19.98
N SER A 3 4.99 17.79 19.24
CA SER A 3 4.77 17.59 17.80
C SER A 3 3.85 16.41 17.44
N ASN A 4 3.71 15.39 18.29
CA ASN A 4 3.06 14.12 17.93
C ASN A 4 1.52 14.10 17.93
N ASN A 5 0.85 15.16 18.40
CA ASN A 5 -0.61 15.15 18.56
C ASN A 5 -1.37 15.33 17.23
N SER A 6 -0.77 15.97 16.22
CA SER A 6 -1.43 16.27 14.94
C SER A 6 -1.48 15.05 14.01
N THR A 7 -0.40 14.26 13.97
CA THR A 7 -0.29 13.00 13.21
C THR A 7 -1.21 11.93 13.79
N ALA A 8 -1.28 11.80 15.11
CA ALA A 8 -2.20 10.88 15.77
C ALA A 8 -3.68 11.19 15.46
N ARG A 9 -4.10 12.46 15.57
CA ARG A 9 -5.49 12.85 15.25
C ARG A 9 -5.86 12.60 13.79
N ARG A 10 -4.96 12.91 12.86
CA ARG A 10 -5.19 12.65 11.42
C ARG A 10 -5.40 11.17 11.14
N ARG A 11 -4.61 10.30 11.79
CA ARG A 11 -4.77 8.85 11.67
C ARG A 11 -6.14 8.37 12.15
N PHE A 12 -6.58 8.79 13.33
CA PHE A 12 -7.91 8.45 13.82
C PHE A 12 -9.03 9.00 12.94
N PHE A 13 -8.86 10.19 12.37
CA PHE A 13 -9.82 10.76 11.42
C PHE A 13 -9.93 9.94 10.13
N LEU A 14 -8.79 9.50 9.56
CA LEU A 14 -8.76 8.62 8.38
C LEU A 14 -9.40 7.25 8.66
N GLU A 15 -9.10 6.64 9.81
CA GLU A 15 -9.68 5.36 10.23
C GLU A 15 -11.21 5.50 10.44
N SER A 16 -11.66 6.56 11.11
CA SER A 16 -13.08 6.85 11.30
C SER A 16 -13.81 7.14 9.98
N LEU A 17 -13.18 7.90 9.07
CA LEU A 17 -13.74 8.21 7.76
C LEU A 17 -13.91 6.92 6.94
N GLY A 18 -12.91 6.04 6.92
CA GLY A 18 -12.99 4.74 6.26
C GLY A 18 -14.15 3.88 6.79
N LEU A 19 -14.39 3.89 8.11
CA LEU A 19 -15.48 3.14 8.75
C LEU A 19 -16.87 3.67 8.36
N ILE A 20 -17.03 5.00 8.33
CA ILE A 20 -18.28 5.65 7.90
C ILE A 20 -18.54 5.33 6.41
N LEU A 21 -17.50 5.40 5.59
CA LEU A 21 -17.54 5.09 4.17
C LEU A 21 -17.97 3.63 3.91
N ILE A 22 -17.46 2.66 4.67
CA ILE A 22 -17.89 1.26 4.60
C ILE A 22 -19.37 1.11 5.03
N ALA A 23 -19.78 1.77 6.12
CA ALA A 23 -21.16 1.76 6.61
C ALA A 23 -22.14 2.41 5.62
N LEU A 24 -21.65 3.31 4.75
CA LEU A 24 -22.42 3.95 3.70
C LEU A 24 -22.62 3.04 2.47
N SER A 25 -21.86 1.95 2.32
CA SER A 25 -21.94 1.08 1.13
C SER A 25 -23.34 0.53 0.79
N PRO A 26 -24.17 0.04 1.72
CA PRO A 26 -25.52 -0.41 1.38
C PRO A 26 -26.43 0.73 0.92
N PHE A 27 -26.21 1.94 1.43
CA PHE A 27 -26.96 3.12 0.99
C PHE A 27 -26.54 3.54 -0.42
N LEU A 28 -25.24 3.46 -0.74
CA LEU A 28 -24.77 3.65 -2.11
C LEU A 28 -25.44 2.64 -3.04
N TYR A 29 -25.48 1.36 -2.67
CA TYR A 29 -26.13 0.32 -3.49
C TYR A 29 -27.59 0.63 -3.79
N LYS A 30 -28.31 1.17 -2.81
CA LYS A 30 -29.73 1.54 -2.91
C LYS A 30 -29.99 2.73 -3.86
N LEU A 31 -28.96 3.45 -4.31
CA LEU A 31 -29.15 4.62 -5.18
C LEU A 31 -29.79 4.29 -6.53
N HIS A 32 -29.64 3.06 -7.02
CA HIS A 32 -30.29 2.64 -8.28
C HIS A 32 -31.83 2.69 -8.20
N ASP A 33 -32.44 2.44 -7.03
CA ASP A 33 -33.90 2.49 -6.86
C ASP A 33 -34.48 3.91 -7.05
N TYR A 34 -33.65 4.95 -6.91
CA TYR A 34 -34.09 6.34 -7.07
C TYR A 34 -34.00 6.83 -8.51
N ILE A 35 -33.55 5.97 -9.42
CA ILE A 35 -33.42 6.26 -10.83
C ILE A 35 -34.69 5.80 -11.55
N PRO A 36 -35.28 6.65 -12.41
CA PRO A 36 -36.45 6.25 -13.18
C PRO A 36 -36.15 5.02 -14.05
N GLU A 37 -37.04 4.03 -14.02
CA GLU A 37 -37.04 2.84 -14.88
C GLU A 37 -37.62 3.13 -16.28
N ASP A 38 -37.64 4.40 -16.70
CA ASP A 38 -38.19 4.79 -18.00
C ASP A 38 -37.14 4.53 -19.10
N PRO A 39 -37.45 3.73 -20.15
CA PRO A 39 -36.51 3.35 -21.20
C PRO A 39 -35.89 4.53 -21.97
N GLU A 40 -36.55 5.71 -21.97
CA GLU A 40 -36.08 6.90 -22.68
C GLU A 40 -35.57 8.02 -21.75
N ALA A 41 -35.54 7.81 -20.43
CA ALA A 41 -35.06 8.82 -19.50
C ALA A 41 -33.53 8.93 -19.55
N THR A 42 -33.03 10.04 -20.08
CA THR A 42 -31.60 10.39 -20.02
C THR A 42 -31.32 11.15 -18.73
N ILE A 43 -30.35 10.69 -17.95
CA ILE A 43 -30.05 11.30 -16.65
C ILE A 43 -28.77 12.10 -16.78
N ASN A 44 -28.87 13.40 -16.54
CA ASN A 44 -27.70 14.24 -16.41
C ASN A 44 -27.12 14.12 -14.99
N LEU A 45 -26.12 13.25 -14.82
CA LEU A 45 -25.38 13.16 -13.57
C LEU A 45 -24.13 14.03 -13.68
N PHE A 46 -24.14 15.17 -12.99
CA PHE A 46 -22.95 16.01 -12.81
C PHE A 46 -22.24 16.42 -14.12
N GLY A 47 -23.00 16.59 -15.21
CA GLY A 47 -22.51 16.96 -16.54
C GLY A 47 -22.27 15.79 -17.50
N PHE A 48 -22.49 14.55 -17.07
CA PHE A 48 -22.49 13.37 -17.94
C PHE A 48 -23.93 12.96 -18.25
N VAL A 49 -24.25 12.81 -19.54
CA VAL A 49 -25.50 12.22 -19.99
C VAL A 49 -25.34 10.71 -19.90
N LEU A 50 -26.03 10.10 -18.93
CA LEU A 50 -26.13 8.65 -18.81
C LEU A 50 -27.33 8.18 -19.62
N ASP A 51 -27.03 7.53 -20.73
CA ASP A 51 -28.00 6.77 -21.52
C ASP A 51 -27.99 5.30 -21.11
N LYS A 52 -28.96 4.53 -21.61
CA LYS A 52 -29.09 3.10 -21.33
C LYS A 52 -27.88 2.25 -21.72
N ASN A 53 -26.96 2.77 -22.56
CA ASN A 53 -25.67 2.19 -22.94
C ASN A 53 -25.70 0.65 -23.17
N GLY A 54 -26.65 0.20 -24.00
CA GLY A 54 -26.82 -1.22 -24.34
C GLY A 54 -27.66 -2.06 -23.36
N PHE A 55 -28.21 -1.47 -22.30
CA PHE A 55 -29.13 -2.14 -21.38
C PHE A 55 -30.60 -1.79 -21.68
N ASP A 56 -31.52 -2.57 -21.10
CA ASP A 56 -32.97 -2.39 -21.23
C ASP A 56 -33.40 -1.00 -20.73
N ASP A 57 -32.96 -0.63 -19.52
CA ASP A 57 -33.28 0.64 -18.86
C ASP A 57 -32.04 1.25 -18.18
N VAL A 58 -32.07 2.56 -17.94
CA VAL A 58 -30.97 3.28 -17.26
C VAL A 58 -30.81 2.80 -15.80
N SER A 59 -31.89 2.45 -15.12
CA SER A 59 -31.83 1.87 -13.77
C SER A 59 -31.02 0.57 -13.74
N THR A 60 -31.25 -0.32 -14.71
CA THR A 60 -30.52 -1.60 -14.84
C THR A 60 -29.04 -1.37 -15.13
N TYR A 61 -28.71 -0.43 -16.02
CA TYR A 61 -27.31 -0.04 -16.27
C TYR A 61 -26.62 0.43 -14.99
N VAL A 62 -27.28 1.34 -14.26
CA VAL A 62 -26.72 1.93 -13.04
C VAL A 62 -26.62 0.89 -11.92
N TRP A 63 -27.60 0.00 -11.76
CA TRP A 63 -27.51 -1.14 -10.84
C TRP A 63 -26.32 -2.05 -11.16
N PHE A 64 -26.13 -2.39 -12.43
CA PHE A 64 -25.04 -3.25 -12.87
C PHE A 64 -23.66 -2.59 -12.68
N LEU A 65 -23.59 -1.27 -12.88
CA LEU A 65 -22.42 -0.44 -12.63
C LEU A 65 -22.11 -0.36 -11.12
N LEU A 66 -23.11 -0.05 -10.29
CA LEU A 66 -22.95 0.02 -8.83
C LEU A 66 -22.52 -1.32 -8.22
N SER A 67 -23.06 -2.42 -8.73
CA SER A 67 -22.69 -3.78 -8.30
C SER A 67 -21.20 -4.09 -8.49
N LYS A 68 -20.52 -3.40 -9.42
CA LYS A 68 -19.06 -3.50 -9.63
C LYS A 68 -18.28 -2.38 -8.93
N LEU A 69 -18.84 -1.18 -8.93
CA LEU A 69 -18.24 0.01 -8.34
C LEU A 69 -18.11 -0.10 -6.81
N ILE A 70 -19.10 -0.67 -6.13
CA ILE A 70 -19.10 -0.78 -4.66
C ILE A 70 -18.02 -1.74 -4.17
N PRO A 71 -17.88 -2.97 -4.71
CA PRO A 71 -16.73 -3.82 -4.40
C PRO A 71 -15.39 -3.14 -4.65
N LEU A 72 -15.23 -2.46 -5.80
CA LEU A 72 -14.00 -1.72 -6.12
C LEU A 72 -13.69 -0.66 -5.07
N TYR A 73 -14.69 0.14 -4.70
CA TYR A 73 -14.58 1.16 -3.66
C TYR A 73 -14.18 0.57 -2.30
N LEU A 74 -14.79 -0.56 -1.90
CA LEU A 74 -14.41 -1.27 -0.67
C LEU A 74 -12.96 -1.76 -0.74
N PHE A 75 -12.53 -2.32 -1.87
CA PHE A 75 -11.13 -2.75 -2.05
C PHE A 75 -10.15 -1.58 -2.02
N ILE A 76 -10.51 -0.39 -2.53
CA ILE A 76 -9.70 0.83 -2.41
C ILE A 76 -9.51 1.21 -0.94
N ILE A 77 -10.61 1.26 -0.18
CA ILE A 77 -10.55 1.61 1.26
C ILE A 77 -9.71 0.58 2.00
N TRP A 78 -9.94 -0.70 1.72
CA TRP A 78 -9.20 -1.78 2.34
C TRP A 78 -7.71 -1.73 1.99
N PHE A 79 -7.39 -1.47 0.72
CA PHE A 79 -6.02 -1.31 0.23
C PHE A 79 -5.29 -0.16 0.95
N PHE A 80 -5.95 0.97 1.17
CA PHE A 80 -5.36 2.10 1.91
C PHE A 80 -5.24 1.86 3.41
N THR A 81 -6.12 1.05 3.99
CA THR A 81 -6.11 0.75 5.42
C THR A 81 -5.12 -0.38 5.76
N CYS A 82 -4.83 -1.27 4.80
CA CYS A 82 -3.89 -2.38 4.96
C CYS A 82 -2.43 -1.90 5.04
N LYS A 83 -1.76 -2.22 6.16
CA LYS A 83 -0.32 -1.96 6.36
C LYS A 83 0.57 -3.17 6.14
N HIS A 84 -0.03 -4.32 5.86
CA HIS A 84 0.68 -5.59 5.80
C HIS A 84 1.29 -5.84 4.41
N TRP A 85 2.29 -6.73 4.32
CA TRP A 85 2.98 -7.02 3.07
C TRP A 85 2.12 -7.76 2.01
N TRP A 86 1.13 -8.56 2.44
CA TRP A 86 0.19 -9.28 1.56
C TRP A 86 -0.87 -8.38 0.88
N TYR A 87 -0.81 -7.06 1.08
CA TYR A 87 -1.72 -6.10 0.43
C TYR A 87 -1.69 -6.20 -1.10
N HIS A 88 -0.60 -6.71 -1.69
CA HIS A 88 -0.48 -6.98 -3.12
C HIS A 88 -1.59 -7.91 -3.65
N ILE A 89 -2.14 -8.80 -2.82
CA ILE A 89 -3.23 -9.70 -3.22
C ILE A 89 -4.52 -8.90 -3.47
N ILE A 90 -4.78 -7.83 -2.70
CA ILE A 90 -5.96 -6.96 -2.86
C ILE A 90 -5.92 -6.19 -4.18
N LEU A 91 -4.71 -5.94 -4.71
CA LEU A 91 -4.51 -5.28 -5.99
C LEU A 91 -5.11 -6.10 -7.15
N ILE A 92 -5.11 -7.43 -7.07
CA ILE A 92 -5.62 -8.29 -8.13
C ILE A 92 -7.14 -8.11 -8.30
N PRO A 93 -7.99 -8.26 -7.26
CA PRO A 93 -9.41 -7.90 -7.33
C PRO A 93 -9.63 -6.44 -7.72
N LEU A 94 -8.86 -5.50 -7.17
CA LEU A 94 -8.99 -4.08 -7.48
C LEU A 94 -8.86 -3.81 -8.99
N CYS A 95 -7.80 -4.33 -9.62
CA CYS A 95 -7.61 -4.22 -11.06
C CYS A 95 -8.72 -4.94 -11.83
N MET A 96 -9.12 -6.13 -11.39
CA MET A 96 -10.17 -6.90 -12.03
C MET A 96 -11.51 -6.16 -12.07
N TYR A 97 -11.98 -5.61 -10.95
CA TYR A 97 -13.21 -4.80 -10.94
C TYR A 97 -13.06 -3.50 -11.74
N ALA A 98 -11.87 -2.88 -11.76
CA ALA A 98 -11.63 -1.70 -12.58
C ALA A 98 -11.79 -2.01 -14.07
N PHE A 99 -11.33 -3.18 -14.52
CA PHE A 99 -11.51 -3.65 -15.89
C PHE A 99 -12.97 -3.94 -16.20
N GLN A 100 -13.68 -4.61 -15.31
CA GLN A 100 -15.11 -4.89 -15.53
C GLN A 100 -15.95 -3.62 -15.63
N ILE A 101 -15.60 -2.55 -14.89
CA ILE A 101 -16.28 -1.26 -15.01
C ILE A 101 -15.95 -0.61 -16.36
N PHE A 102 -14.69 -0.64 -16.76
CA PHE A 102 -14.28 -0.10 -18.06
C PHE A 102 -14.99 -0.79 -19.22
N GLU A 103 -15.09 -2.11 -19.18
CA GLU A 103 -15.86 -2.91 -20.15
C GLU A 103 -17.32 -2.45 -20.21
N VAL A 104 -18.00 -2.33 -19.07
CA VAL A 104 -19.40 -1.89 -19.01
C VAL A 104 -19.62 -0.48 -19.55
N VAL A 105 -18.65 0.42 -19.39
CA VAL A 105 -18.75 1.80 -19.89
C VAL A 105 -18.51 1.88 -21.40
N TYR A 106 -17.60 1.07 -21.94
CA TYR A 106 -17.25 1.10 -23.36
C TYR A 106 -18.07 0.15 -24.25
N TYR A 107 -18.81 -0.77 -23.65
CA TYR A 107 -19.69 -1.69 -24.37
C TYR A 107 -20.91 -0.94 -24.93
N TYR A 108 -21.03 -0.87 -26.27
CA TYR A 108 -22.12 -0.19 -26.96
C TYR A 108 -23.05 -1.15 -27.74
N SER A 109 -22.73 -2.45 -27.85
CA SER A 109 -23.51 -3.39 -28.68
C SER A 109 -23.66 -4.75 -28.03
N ASP A 110 -24.89 -5.27 -27.98
CA ASP A 110 -25.33 -6.56 -27.38
C ASP A 110 -24.53 -7.83 -27.70
N SER A 111 -23.58 -7.79 -28.62
CA SER A 111 -22.74 -8.94 -28.97
C SER A 111 -21.47 -8.94 -28.12
N VAL A 112 -21.38 -9.90 -27.20
CA VAL A 112 -20.16 -10.25 -26.46
C VAL A 112 -19.22 -10.96 -27.43
N ASP A 113 -18.76 -10.24 -28.45
CA ASP A 113 -17.82 -10.76 -29.42
C ASP A 113 -16.41 -10.50 -28.91
N THR A 114 -15.69 -11.63 -28.79
CA THR A 114 -14.30 -11.88 -28.39
C THR A 114 -13.26 -10.82 -28.85
N GLU A 115 -13.59 -9.96 -29.81
CA GLU A 115 -12.73 -8.88 -30.32
C GLU A 115 -12.49 -7.74 -29.32
N ASN A 116 -13.47 -7.44 -28.44
CA ASN A 116 -13.30 -6.37 -27.44
C ASN A 116 -12.26 -6.70 -26.36
N VAL A 117 -12.05 -7.99 -26.05
CA VAL A 117 -11.06 -8.43 -25.04
C VAL A 117 -9.64 -8.03 -25.43
N LEU A 118 -9.31 -8.11 -26.72
CA LEU A 118 -8.01 -7.70 -27.26
C LEU A 118 -7.82 -6.17 -27.21
N TRP A 119 -8.88 -5.40 -27.41
CA TRP A 119 -8.87 -3.94 -27.27
C TRP A 119 -8.77 -3.47 -25.81
N LEU A 120 -9.10 -4.34 -24.84
CA LEU A 120 -8.98 -4.09 -23.40
C LEU A 120 -7.53 -4.21 -22.89
N LEU A 121 -6.71 -5.04 -23.54
CA LEU A 121 -5.34 -5.38 -23.12
C LEU A 121 -4.40 -4.14 -22.98
N PRO A 122 -4.42 -3.16 -23.89
CA PRO A 122 -3.67 -1.91 -23.74
C PRO A 122 -4.09 -1.10 -22.50
N ILE A 123 -5.39 -1.08 -22.18
CA ILE A 123 -5.89 -0.46 -20.94
C ILE A 123 -5.30 -1.19 -19.73
N CYS A 124 -5.24 -2.53 -19.76
CA CYS A 124 -4.63 -3.33 -18.69
C CYS A 124 -3.16 -3.00 -18.49
N MET A 125 -2.42 -2.82 -19.59
CA MET A 125 -1.02 -2.44 -19.56
C MET A 125 -0.78 -1.06 -18.90
N VAL A 126 -1.77 -0.16 -18.91
CA VAL A 126 -1.68 1.17 -18.28
C VAL A 126 -2.20 1.15 -16.83
N VAL A 127 -3.31 0.46 -16.56
CA VAL A 127 -3.93 0.42 -15.23
C VAL A 127 -3.03 -0.26 -14.20
N ILE A 128 -2.39 -1.37 -14.57
CA ILE A 128 -1.50 -2.12 -13.66
C ILE A 128 -0.34 -1.24 -13.14
N PRO A 129 0.49 -0.59 -13.98
CA PRO A 129 1.55 0.28 -13.50
C PRO A 129 1.01 1.55 -12.84
N PHE A 130 -0.15 2.08 -13.26
CA PHE A 130 -0.78 3.22 -12.61
C PHE A 130 -1.14 2.93 -11.15
N VAL A 131 -1.80 1.80 -10.89
CA VAL A 131 -2.13 1.39 -9.52
C VAL A 131 -0.86 1.10 -8.71
N TYR A 132 0.15 0.47 -9.33
CA TYR A 132 1.44 0.23 -8.67
C TYR A 132 2.16 1.54 -8.30
N PHE A 133 2.11 2.54 -9.19
CA PHE A 133 2.68 3.87 -8.97
C PHE A 133 1.98 4.63 -7.84
N ILE A 134 0.64 4.57 -7.78
CA ILE A 134 -0.13 5.14 -6.67
C ILE A 134 0.39 4.58 -5.34
N ARG A 135 0.67 3.28 -5.27
CA ARG A 135 1.22 2.69 -4.05
C ARG A 135 2.63 3.16 -3.75
N ILE A 136 3.54 3.21 -4.72
CA ILE A 136 4.89 3.73 -4.48
C ILE A 136 4.79 5.12 -3.84
N LYS A 137 4.00 6.01 -4.46
CA LYS A 137 3.80 7.37 -3.97
C LYS A 137 3.14 7.43 -2.58
N LEU A 138 2.26 6.47 -2.27
CA LEU A 138 1.63 6.35 -0.97
C LEU A 138 2.57 5.78 0.09
N TYR A 139 3.32 4.72 -0.21
CA TYR A 139 4.29 4.11 0.69
C TYR A 139 5.40 5.09 1.04
N ASP A 140 5.84 5.87 0.05
CA ASP A 140 6.83 6.92 0.26
C ASP A 140 6.35 8.00 1.23
N LYS A 141 5.03 8.26 1.27
CA LYS A 141 4.43 9.24 2.17
C LYS A 141 4.01 8.68 3.54
N TYR A 142 3.61 7.42 3.60
CA TYR A 142 2.99 6.81 4.79
C TYR A 142 3.91 5.83 5.54
N VAL A 143 4.94 5.29 4.90
CA VAL A 143 5.87 4.32 5.52
C VAL A 143 7.26 4.91 5.76
N HIS A 144 7.75 5.82 4.91
CA HIS A 144 8.95 6.61 5.24
C HIS A 144 8.70 7.77 6.21
N GLY A 145 7.48 7.90 6.75
CA GLY A 145 7.13 8.91 7.76
C GLY A 145 7.85 8.79 9.11
N ILE A 146 8.79 7.85 9.27
CA ILE A 146 9.66 7.72 10.46
C ILE A 146 11.15 7.53 10.14
N ASP A 147 11.63 7.13 8.96
CA ASP A 147 13.01 6.58 8.90
C ASP A 147 13.98 7.16 7.86
N LEU A 148 13.69 8.32 7.26
CA LEU A 148 14.73 9.10 6.57
C LEU A 148 15.21 10.25 7.44
N GLU A 149 14.29 11.03 7.99
CA GLU A 149 14.63 12.12 8.91
C GLU A 149 15.09 11.58 10.28
N ALA A 150 14.52 10.47 10.80
CA ALA A 150 15.04 9.86 12.02
C ALA A 150 16.35 9.12 11.78
N MET A 151 16.55 8.47 10.62
CA MET A 151 17.84 7.86 10.27
C MET A 151 18.91 8.93 10.04
N GLU A 152 18.60 10.07 9.42
CA GLU A 152 19.49 11.22 9.34
C GLU A 152 19.75 11.84 10.71
N ALA A 153 18.73 11.96 11.57
CA ALA A 153 18.90 12.46 12.93
C ALA A 153 19.74 11.50 13.79
N GLU A 154 19.59 10.19 13.63
CA GLU A 154 20.44 9.18 14.25
C GLU A 154 21.86 9.26 13.69
N LEU A 155 22.04 9.35 12.37
CA LEU A 155 23.35 9.50 11.72
C LEU A 155 24.07 10.78 12.16
N GLN A 156 23.33 11.89 12.29
CA GLN A 156 23.85 13.16 12.81
C GLN A 156 24.19 13.05 14.29
N ALA A 157 23.34 12.45 15.13
CA ALA A 157 23.64 12.23 16.54
C ALA A 157 24.86 11.30 16.75
N PHE A 158 25.04 10.28 15.90
CA PHE A 158 26.25 9.45 15.88
C PHE A 158 27.49 10.22 15.42
N LYS A 159 27.39 11.05 14.37
CA LYS A 159 28.49 11.92 13.91
C LYS A 159 28.89 12.95 14.98
N GLU A 160 27.92 13.55 15.65
CA GLU A 160 28.15 14.57 16.67
C GLU A 160 28.75 13.95 17.95
N LYS A 161 28.29 12.78 18.37
CA LYS A 161 28.92 11.99 19.46
C LYS A 161 30.35 11.58 19.12
N ASN A 162 30.61 11.15 17.89
CA ASN A 162 31.98 10.83 17.44
C ASN A 162 32.87 12.07 17.34
N ASN A 163 32.36 13.21 16.87
CA ASN A 163 33.14 14.45 16.82
C ASN A 163 33.48 14.95 18.24
N LYS A 164 32.51 14.85 19.17
CA LYS A 164 32.69 15.25 20.58
C LYS A 164 33.57 14.29 21.39
N SER A 165 33.77 13.05 20.95
CA SER A 165 34.76 12.13 21.54
C SER A 165 36.17 12.29 20.94
N ILE A 166 36.29 12.91 19.76
CA ILE A 166 37.58 13.29 19.15
C ILE A 166 38.11 14.61 19.75
N LEU A 167 37.22 15.57 20.07
CA LEU A 167 37.57 16.89 20.61
C LEU A 167 38.23 16.95 22.01
N PRO A 168 38.08 16.00 22.96
CA PRO A 168 38.84 16.01 24.21
C PRO A 168 40.21 15.33 24.10
N ARG A 169 40.57 14.75 22.95
CA ARG A 169 41.86 14.03 22.80
C ARG A 169 42.87 14.71 21.87
N SER A 170 42.47 15.75 21.15
CA SER A 170 43.34 16.45 20.19
C SER A 170 44.09 17.67 20.76
N LEU A 171 43.92 18.00 22.05
CA LEU A 171 44.64 19.12 22.67
C LEU A 171 45.92 18.71 23.41
N ASP A 172 46.20 17.42 23.60
CA ASP A 172 47.44 16.97 24.21
C ASP A 172 48.03 15.77 23.44
N ALA A 173 49.33 15.86 23.13
CA ALA A 173 50.19 14.86 22.49
C ALA A 173 50.23 14.84 20.94
N GLN A 174 51.01 15.78 20.40
CA GLN A 174 51.89 15.47 19.26
C GLN A 174 53.04 14.58 19.76
N GLN A 175 53.11 13.30 19.36
CA GLN A 175 54.35 12.50 19.25
C GLN A 175 54.11 11.11 18.61
N ASP A 176 54.81 10.86 17.49
CA ASP A 176 55.32 9.62 16.85
C ASP A 176 54.58 8.25 16.87
N VAL A 177 54.20 7.78 15.66
CA VAL A 177 54.25 6.44 14.96
C VAL A 177 54.41 5.15 15.82
N PRO A 178 53.73 3.96 15.61
CA PRO A 178 53.37 3.29 14.34
C PRO A 178 51.98 2.62 14.23
N GLU A 179 51.64 2.23 12.99
CA GLU A 179 50.55 1.30 12.62
C GLU A 179 50.67 -0.05 13.34
N THR A 180 49.61 -0.49 14.01
CA THR A 180 49.41 -1.91 14.31
C THR A 180 47.92 -2.21 14.21
N GLU A 181 47.53 -2.86 13.11
CA GLU A 181 46.23 -3.51 12.98
C GLU A 181 46.12 -4.57 14.07
N VAL A 182 45.32 -4.28 15.10
CA VAL A 182 45.02 -5.23 16.16
C VAL A 182 43.83 -6.07 15.70
N ASP A 183 44.14 -7.30 15.31
CA ASP A 183 43.28 -8.39 14.85
C ASP A 183 42.36 -8.94 15.98
N LEU A 184 41.62 -8.05 16.65
CA LEU A 184 40.76 -8.38 17.80
C LEU A 184 39.33 -8.74 17.40
N SER A 185 38.83 -8.22 16.27
CA SER A 185 37.43 -8.40 15.85
C SER A 185 37.17 -9.81 15.30
N GLU A 186 38.12 -10.35 14.53
CA GLU A 186 37.95 -11.63 13.85
C GLU A 186 37.95 -12.82 14.83
N ASN A 187 38.80 -12.79 15.86
CA ASN A 187 38.94 -13.89 16.82
C ASN A 187 37.76 -13.94 17.83
N VAL A 188 37.18 -12.80 18.19
CA VAL A 188 36.02 -12.72 19.11
C VAL A 188 34.74 -13.16 18.40
N SER A 189 34.56 -12.77 17.13
CA SER A 189 33.40 -13.17 16.32
C SER A 189 33.35 -14.68 16.06
N LYS A 190 34.48 -15.29 15.65
CA LYS A 190 34.56 -16.74 15.39
C LYS A 190 34.26 -17.59 16.62
N ARG A 191 34.72 -17.17 17.81
CA ARG A 191 34.45 -17.87 19.09
C ARG A 191 33.00 -17.76 19.54
N THR A 192 32.32 -16.66 19.22
CA THR A 192 30.91 -16.44 19.58
C THR A 192 29.98 -17.16 18.60
N LEU A 193 30.28 -17.09 17.30
CA LEU A 193 29.54 -17.80 16.26
C LEU A 193 29.60 -19.32 16.42
N SER A 194 30.78 -19.87 16.75
CA SER A 194 30.91 -21.32 17.00
C SER A 194 30.14 -21.78 18.22
N LYS A 195 30.05 -20.96 19.28
CA LYS A 195 29.20 -21.24 20.45
C LYS A 195 27.72 -21.24 20.09
N LEU A 196 27.24 -20.23 19.37
CA LEU A 196 25.84 -20.14 18.93
C LEU A 196 25.45 -21.30 18.02
N PHE A 197 26.31 -21.69 17.08
CA PHE A 197 26.04 -22.82 16.19
C PHE A 197 25.94 -24.15 16.94
N ARG A 198 26.78 -24.32 17.97
CA ARG A 198 26.75 -25.51 18.83
C ARG A 198 25.47 -25.57 19.66
N GLU A 199 25.02 -24.46 20.23
CA GLU A 199 23.75 -24.39 20.97
C GLU A 199 22.53 -24.60 20.08
N PHE A 200 22.53 -24.03 18.87
CA PHE A 200 21.46 -24.24 17.89
C PHE A 200 21.35 -25.72 17.49
N ARG A 201 22.48 -26.39 17.27
CA ARG A 201 22.51 -27.83 16.95
C ARG A 201 22.00 -28.70 18.10
N LEU A 202 22.29 -28.34 19.34
CA LEU A 202 21.80 -29.05 20.53
C LEU A 202 20.29 -28.84 20.73
N SER A 203 19.80 -27.62 20.52
CA SER A 203 18.37 -27.30 20.58
C SER A 203 17.59 -28.07 19.50
N LEU A 204 18.12 -28.15 18.28
CA LEU A 204 17.53 -28.95 17.21
C LEU A 204 17.50 -30.45 17.55
N LYS A 205 18.58 -30.99 18.12
CA LYS A 205 18.66 -32.40 18.47
C LYS A 205 17.68 -32.78 19.58
N ASN A 206 17.48 -31.91 20.58
CA ASN A 206 16.50 -32.12 21.64
C ASN A 206 15.06 -32.05 21.11
N LEU A 207 14.78 -31.17 20.14
CA LEU A 207 13.45 -31.03 19.55
C LEU A 207 13.09 -32.23 18.66
N PHE A 208 14.07 -32.81 17.97
CA PHE A 208 13.87 -33.99 17.13
C PHE A 208 13.79 -35.32 17.90
N ASN A 209 14.25 -35.36 19.17
CA ASN A 209 14.16 -36.54 20.03
C ASN A 209 12.86 -36.59 20.86
N PHE A 210 12.01 -35.57 20.74
CA PHE A 210 10.71 -35.43 21.43
C PHE A 210 9.50 -35.77 20.52
N MET A 211 9.75 -36.02 19.23
CA MET A 211 8.75 -36.52 18.26
C MET A 211 9.00 -38.01 18.00
#